data_AF-A0A438H442-F1
#
_entry.id   AF-A0A438H442-F1
#
_cell.length_a   1.000
_cell.length_b   1.000
_cell.length_c   1.000
_cell.angle_alpha   90.00
_cell.angle_beta   90.00
_cell.angle_gamma   90.00
#
_symmetry.space_group_name_H-M   'P 1'
#
loop_
_entity.id
_entity.type
_entity.pdbx_description
1 polymer ?
#
loop_
_entity_poly.entity_id
_entity_poly.type
_entity_poly.pdbx_seq_one_letter_code
_entity_poly.pdbx_strand_id
1 'polypeptide(L)'
;MRSLQLLYLCKTAIRELPSSIDLESVEILDLSNCFKFEKFSENGANMKSLRQLVLTNTAIKELPTGIANWESLRTLDLSKCSKFEKFPEIQGNMTSLKKLLLNNTAIKGLPDSIGYLKSLEILNVSDCSKFENFPEKGGNMKSLKELSLKNTAIKDLPDSIGDLESLWFLDLTNCSKFEKFPEKGGNMKSLRVLYLNDTAIKDLPDSIGDLESLEFLDLSDCSKFEKFPEKGGNMKSLKKLSLKNTAIKDLPYSIRDLESLWFLDLSDCSKFEKFPEKGGNMKSLMDLRLKNTAIKDLPNNISGLKFLETLNLGGCSDLWEGLIRRLIRSALALPPRLVEIHNRGVKCWKLNAVIPESSGILEWIRYHILGSEVTAKLPMNWYEDLDFPGFVVSCVYRDIHSRMNAVLHAGVSAIVILNIWLDQVWVWWYPKIAIPKEHHHKSTHINASFKSKGINIKKCGINLIFAGDQQNHMPMLEHPRNSGDNGSALQDTNGNVHGLIKMMNTTIFPR
;
A
#
# COMPACT_ATOMS: atom_id res chain seq x y z
N MET A 1 -29.69 23.29 -46.91
CA MET A 1 -29.10 22.88 -45.61
C MET A 1 -29.26 23.93 -44.51
N ARG A 2 -29.96 25.07 -44.70
CA ARG A 2 -30.10 26.14 -43.68
C ARG A 2 -30.81 25.73 -42.37
N SER A 3 -31.46 24.56 -42.33
CA SER A 3 -32.14 24.00 -41.17
C SER A 3 -31.49 22.70 -40.65
N LEU A 4 -30.29 22.37 -41.12
CA LEU A 4 -29.63 21.11 -40.77
C LEU A 4 -29.04 21.21 -39.36
N GLN A 5 -29.66 20.53 -38.40
CA GLN A 5 -29.18 20.51 -37.00
C GLN A 5 -28.15 19.42 -36.73
N LEU A 6 -28.19 18.32 -37.48
CA LEU A 6 -27.36 17.15 -37.24
C LEU A 6 -26.56 16.82 -38.51
N LEU A 7 -25.23 16.78 -38.39
CA LEU A 7 -24.33 16.43 -39.48
C LEU A 7 -23.36 15.33 -39.03
N TYR A 8 -23.61 14.11 -39.49
CA TYR A 8 -22.76 12.95 -39.25
C TYR A 8 -21.97 12.62 -40.51
N LEU A 9 -20.66 12.80 -40.45
CA LEU A 9 -19.70 12.51 -41.52
C LEU A 9 -18.70 11.41 -41.11
N CYS A 10 -19.03 10.65 -40.08
CA CYS A 10 -18.16 9.62 -39.49
C CYS A 10 -17.59 8.67 -40.55
N LYS A 11 -16.31 8.29 -40.40
CA LYS A 11 -15.61 7.32 -41.27
C LYS A 11 -15.55 7.73 -42.76
N THR A 12 -15.76 8.99 -43.08
CA THR A 12 -15.59 9.49 -44.46
C THR A 12 -14.13 9.85 -44.76
N ALA A 13 -13.79 9.96 -46.04
CA ALA A 13 -12.46 10.35 -46.50
C ALA A 13 -12.26 11.87 -46.58
N ILE A 14 -13.12 12.66 -45.90
CA ILE A 14 -13.08 14.13 -45.94
C ILE A 14 -11.77 14.65 -45.37
N ARG A 15 -11.17 15.62 -46.07
CA ARG A 15 -9.93 16.29 -45.63
C ARG A 15 -10.20 17.63 -44.94
N GLU A 16 -11.26 18.31 -45.37
CA GLU A 16 -11.65 19.64 -44.95
C GLU A 16 -13.16 19.80 -45.21
N LEU A 17 -13.83 20.59 -44.37
CA LEU A 17 -15.22 20.97 -44.61
C LEU A 17 -15.27 22.09 -45.65
N PRO A 18 -16.05 21.95 -46.75
CA PRO A 18 -16.15 22.99 -47.77
C PRO A 18 -16.63 24.31 -47.19
N SER A 19 -16.02 25.43 -47.61
CA SER A 19 -16.41 26.78 -47.19
C SER A 19 -17.84 27.16 -47.60
N SER A 20 -18.42 26.48 -48.60
CA SER A 20 -19.76 26.72 -49.12
C SER A 20 -20.89 26.13 -48.26
N ILE A 21 -20.58 25.32 -47.25
CA ILE A 21 -21.61 24.74 -46.36
C ILE A 21 -21.92 25.74 -45.25
N ASP A 22 -23.17 26.18 -45.21
CA ASP A 22 -23.71 26.89 -44.06
C ASP A 22 -23.90 25.93 -42.88
N LEU A 23 -23.14 26.14 -41.81
CA LEU A 23 -23.13 25.33 -40.59
C LEU A 23 -23.71 26.09 -39.38
N GLU A 24 -24.35 27.25 -39.58
CA GLU A 24 -24.83 28.10 -38.46
C GLU A 24 -25.91 27.40 -37.62
N SER A 25 -26.76 26.59 -38.25
CA SER A 25 -27.85 25.84 -37.61
C SER A 25 -27.43 24.47 -37.06
N VAL A 26 -26.20 24.02 -37.32
CA VAL A 26 -25.73 22.70 -36.88
C VAL A 26 -25.53 22.70 -35.37
N GLU A 27 -26.24 21.82 -34.69
CA GLU A 27 -26.13 21.57 -33.25
C GLU A 27 -25.17 20.41 -32.95
N ILE A 28 -25.09 19.41 -33.82
CA ILE A 28 -24.19 18.26 -33.67
C ILE A 28 -23.41 18.03 -34.96
N LEU A 29 -22.08 18.10 -34.85
CA LEU A 29 -21.15 17.72 -35.90
C LEU A 29 -20.29 16.55 -35.44
N ASP A 30 -20.42 15.42 -36.12
CA ASP A 30 -19.62 14.23 -35.86
C ASP A 30 -18.75 13.88 -37.08
N LEU A 31 -17.45 14.04 -36.91
CA LEU A 31 -16.38 13.73 -37.86
C LEU A 31 -15.51 12.57 -37.35
N SER A 32 -16.04 11.74 -36.43
CA SER A 32 -15.28 10.66 -35.83
C SER A 32 -14.76 9.69 -36.88
N ASN A 33 -13.50 9.26 -36.71
CA ASN A 33 -12.80 8.36 -37.63
C ASN A 33 -12.65 8.90 -39.06
N CYS A 34 -12.74 10.21 -39.27
CA CYS A 34 -12.30 10.85 -40.51
C CYS A 34 -10.78 11.00 -40.49
N PHE A 35 -10.06 9.90 -40.71
CA PHE A 35 -8.60 9.81 -40.57
C PHE A 35 -7.80 10.80 -41.41
N LYS A 36 -8.41 11.38 -42.44
CA LYS A 36 -7.79 12.36 -43.34
C LYS A 36 -8.20 13.81 -43.05
N PHE A 37 -9.10 14.05 -42.10
CA PHE A 37 -9.55 15.39 -41.75
C PHE A 37 -8.45 16.12 -40.99
N GLU A 38 -7.91 17.18 -41.57
CA GLU A 38 -6.70 17.86 -41.07
C GLU A 38 -6.98 19.26 -40.51
N LYS A 39 -8.01 19.93 -41.00
CA LYS A 39 -8.35 21.30 -40.59
C LYS A 39 -9.79 21.66 -40.95
N PHE A 40 -10.27 22.71 -40.30
CA PHE A 40 -11.46 23.44 -40.73
C PHE A 40 -11.10 24.47 -41.81
N SER A 41 -12.06 24.80 -42.68
CA SER A 41 -11.98 25.95 -43.57
C SER A 41 -12.20 27.26 -42.79
N GLU A 42 -12.02 28.41 -43.44
CA GLU A 42 -12.18 29.75 -42.81
C GLU A 42 -13.50 29.92 -42.05
N ASN A 43 -14.57 29.27 -42.51
CA ASN A 43 -15.91 29.32 -41.90
C ASN A 43 -16.11 28.35 -40.73
N GLY A 44 -15.10 27.55 -40.35
CA GLY A 44 -15.22 26.56 -39.26
C GLY A 44 -15.56 27.13 -37.90
N ALA A 45 -15.36 28.44 -37.69
CA ALA A 45 -15.75 29.14 -36.48
C ALA A 45 -17.24 29.55 -36.45
N ASN A 46 -17.97 29.52 -37.57
CA ASN A 46 -19.33 30.09 -37.66
C ASN A 46 -20.46 29.17 -37.16
N MET A 47 -20.14 28.13 -36.39
CA MET A 47 -21.11 27.16 -35.88
C MET A 47 -21.73 27.63 -34.55
N LYS A 48 -22.56 28.67 -34.59
CA LYS A 48 -23.12 29.34 -33.39
C LYS A 48 -24.06 28.45 -32.57
N SER A 49 -24.79 27.57 -33.25
CA SER A 49 -25.75 26.65 -32.61
C SER A 49 -25.09 25.36 -32.09
N LEU A 50 -23.79 25.18 -32.32
CA LEU A 50 -23.09 23.93 -32.05
C LEU A 50 -23.11 23.59 -30.57
N ARG A 51 -23.62 22.42 -30.24
CA ARG A 51 -23.69 21.85 -28.88
C ARG A 51 -22.71 20.71 -28.69
N GLN A 52 -22.40 19.98 -29.75
CA GLN A 52 -21.49 18.86 -29.71
C GLN A 52 -20.63 18.79 -30.98
N LEU A 53 -19.31 18.72 -30.77
CA LEU A 53 -18.32 18.50 -31.81
C LEU A 53 -17.51 17.26 -31.48
N VAL A 54 -17.59 16.25 -32.34
CA VAL A 54 -16.83 14.99 -32.21
C VAL A 54 -15.83 14.90 -33.36
N LEU A 55 -14.55 14.97 -33.02
CA LEU A 55 -13.41 14.88 -33.93
C LEU A 55 -12.54 13.67 -33.63
N THR A 56 -13.04 12.72 -32.83
CA THR A 56 -12.28 11.56 -32.36
C THR A 56 -11.57 10.85 -33.52
N ASN A 57 -10.29 10.54 -33.36
CA ASN A 57 -9.52 9.76 -34.33
C ASN A 57 -9.45 10.43 -35.73
N THR A 58 -9.24 11.75 -35.76
CA THR A 58 -8.95 12.54 -36.97
C THR A 58 -7.49 12.95 -37.04
N ALA A 59 -7.05 13.48 -38.19
CA ALA A 59 -5.69 14.00 -38.38
C ALA A 59 -5.58 15.50 -38.08
N ILE A 60 -6.55 16.08 -37.37
CA ILE A 60 -6.61 17.51 -37.09
C ILE A 60 -5.38 17.96 -36.29
N LYS A 61 -4.77 19.06 -36.74
CA LYS A 61 -3.57 19.62 -36.09
C LYS A 61 -3.89 20.77 -35.14
N GLU A 62 -4.92 21.55 -35.48
CA GLU A 62 -5.33 22.74 -34.76
C GLU A 62 -6.83 22.99 -34.95
N LEU A 63 -7.43 23.68 -33.98
CA LEU A 63 -8.78 24.23 -34.08
C LEU A 63 -8.73 25.64 -34.71
N PRO A 64 -9.81 26.10 -35.36
CA PRO A 64 -9.84 27.45 -35.93
C PRO A 64 -9.74 28.52 -34.83
N THR A 65 -9.08 29.65 -35.10
CA THR A 65 -8.89 30.73 -34.10
C THR A 65 -10.19 31.31 -33.55
N GLY A 66 -11.29 31.21 -34.30
CA GLY A 66 -12.62 31.68 -33.90
C GLY A 66 -13.44 30.70 -33.06
N ILE A 67 -12.86 29.66 -32.42
CA ILE A 67 -13.64 28.73 -31.58
C ILE A 67 -14.43 29.42 -30.45
N ALA A 68 -14.03 30.63 -30.06
CA ALA A 68 -14.74 31.44 -29.08
C ALA A 68 -16.22 31.69 -29.45
N ASN A 69 -16.56 31.62 -30.74
CA ASN A 69 -17.93 31.76 -31.23
C ASN A 69 -18.83 30.55 -30.97
N TRP A 70 -18.28 29.42 -30.52
CA TRP A 70 -19.04 28.22 -30.19
C TRP A 70 -19.68 28.33 -28.79
N GLU A 71 -20.45 29.39 -28.57
CA GLU A 71 -21.02 29.77 -27.25
C GLU A 71 -21.98 28.72 -26.68
N SER A 72 -22.65 27.97 -27.56
CA SER A 72 -23.57 26.89 -27.21
C SER A 72 -22.89 25.53 -26.98
N LEU A 73 -21.57 25.44 -27.21
CA LEU A 73 -20.87 24.15 -27.21
C LEU A 73 -20.84 23.58 -25.81
N ARG A 74 -21.28 22.33 -25.68
CA ARG A 74 -21.33 21.59 -24.41
C ARG A 74 -20.30 20.48 -24.37
N THR A 75 -19.99 19.87 -25.51
CA THR A 75 -19.01 18.77 -25.61
C THR A 75 -18.09 18.99 -26.80
N LEU A 76 -16.78 18.96 -26.54
CA LEU A 76 -15.73 18.91 -27.53
C LEU A 76 -14.90 17.65 -27.31
N ASP A 77 -14.95 16.73 -28.26
CA ASP A 77 -14.18 15.48 -28.25
C ASP A 77 -13.12 15.53 -29.36
N LEU A 78 -11.86 15.60 -28.94
CA LEU A 78 -10.65 15.54 -29.77
C LEU A 78 -9.83 14.28 -29.44
N SER A 79 -10.44 13.27 -28.82
CA SER A 79 -9.74 12.08 -28.36
C SER A 79 -9.08 11.36 -29.53
N LYS A 80 -7.87 10.82 -29.32
CA LYS A 80 -7.10 10.10 -30.35
C LYS A 80 -6.70 10.95 -31.58
N CYS A 81 -6.81 12.28 -31.52
CA CYS A 81 -6.24 13.17 -32.53
C CYS A 81 -4.72 13.29 -32.33
N SER A 82 -3.97 12.28 -32.76
CA SER A 82 -2.53 12.13 -32.48
C SER A 82 -1.63 13.23 -33.04
N LYS A 83 -2.14 14.08 -33.95
CA LYS A 83 -1.44 15.23 -34.53
C LYS A 83 -1.83 16.57 -33.89
N PHE A 84 -2.76 16.58 -32.94
CA PHE A 84 -3.22 17.79 -32.27
C PHE A 84 -2.23 18.19 -31.17
N GLU A 85 -1.51 19.29 -31.36
CA GLU A 85 -0.38 19.67 -30.49
C GLU A 85 -0.67 20.85 -29.55
N LYS A 86 -1.68 21.68 -29.86
CA LYS A 86 -1.96 22.91 -29.13
C LYS A 86 -3.45 23.18 -29.07
N PHE A 87 -3.93 23.50 -27.87
CA PHE A 87 -5.26 24.06 -27.69
C PHE A 87 -5.18 25.60 -27.86
N PRO A 88 -6.08 26.23 -28.63
CA PRO A 88 -6.04 27.67 -28.88
C PRO A 88 -6.45 28.49 -27.65
N GLU A 89 -6.06 29.76 -27.63
CA GLU A 89 -6.49 30.72 -26.61
C GLU A 89 -8.02 30.95 -26.66
N ILE A 90 -8.65 31.08 -25.49
CA ILE A 90 -10.09 31.28 -25.33
C ILE A 90 -10.36 32.73 -24.88
N GLN A 91 -11.29 33.42 -25.54
CA GLN A 91 -11.65 34.81 -25.22
C GLN A 91 -12.79 34.96 -24.19
N GLY A 92 -13.17 33.88 -23.50
CA GLY A 92 -14.15 33.87 -22.41
C GLY A 92 -15.60 33.51 -22.76
N ASN A 93 -15.95 33.46 -24.05
CA ASN A 93 -17.36 33.29 -24.47
C ASN A 93 -17.85 31.83 -24.49
N MET A 94 -16.96 30.84 -24.41
CA MET A 94 -17.31 29.40 -24.40
C MET A 94 -17.83 28.93 -23.03
N THR A 95 -18.76 29.67 -22.45
CA THR A 95 -19.27 29.48 -21.09
C THR A 95 -20.15 28.24 -20.94
N SER A 96 -20.64 27.64 -22.03
CA SER A 96 -21.48 26.44 -21.99
C SER A 96 -20.71 25.11 -21.99
N LEU A 97 -19.39 25.13 -22.21
CA LEU A 97 -18.61 23.91 -22.41
C LEU A 97 -18.53 23.12 -21.10
N LYS A 98 -19.05 21.88 -21.11
CA LYS A 98 -19.11 20.97 -19.96
C LYS A 98 -18.09 19.85 -20.05
N LYS A 99 -17.76 19.39 -21.25
CA LYS A 99 -16.86 18.26 -21.46
C LYS A 99 -15.81 18.60 -22.52
N LEU A 100 -14.54 18.47 -22.15
CA LEU A 100 -13.40 18.60 -23.04
C LEU A 100 -12.56 17.32 -22.96
N LEU A 101 -12.57 16.54 -24.04
CA LEU A 101 -11.83 15.29 -24.16
C LEU A 101 -10.67 15.48 -25.14
N LEU A 102 -9.45 15.38 -24.62
CA LEU A 102 -8.19 15.57 -25.32
C LEU A 102 -7.28 14.35 -25.19
N ASN A 103 -7.78 13.23 -24.64
CA ASN A 103 -6.96 12.07 -24.37
C ASN A 103 -6.37 11.47 -25.65
N ASN A 104 -5.15 10.94 -25.55
CA ASN A 104 -4.40 10.38 -26.69
C ASN A 104 -4.13 11.42 -27.81
N THR A 105 -3.87 12.68 -27.44
CA THR A 105 -3.40 13.72 -28.37
C THR A 105 -1.92 14.03 -28.15
N ALA A 106 -1.32 14.85 -29.02
CA ALA A 106 0.07 15.28 -28.89
C ALA A 106 0.22 16.62 -28.14
N ILE A 107 -0.82 17.04 -27.40
CA ILE A 107 -0.86 18.32 -26.72
C ILE A 107 0.23 18.43 -25.65
N LYS A 108 0.93 19.56 -25.63
CA LYS A 108 2.05 19.81 -24.70
C LYS A 108 1.64 20.53 -23.41
N GLY A 109 0.52 21.25 -23.46
CA GLY A 109 0.00 22.07 -22.38
C GLY A 109 -1.31 22.72 -22.80
N LEU A 110 -2.03 23.29 -21.84
CA LEU A 110 -3.22 24.10 -22.09
C LEU A 110 -2.89 25.58 -21.86
N PRO A 111 -3.51 26.51 -22.60
CA PRO A 111 -3.36 27.93 -22.34
C PRO A 111 -4.05 28.33 -21.02
N ASP A 112 -3.57 29.40 -20.39
CA ASP A 112 -4.17 29.94 -19.15
C ASP A 112 -5.64 30.35 -19.32
N SER A 113 -6.04 30.72 -20.54
CA SER A 113 -7.42 31.03 -20.88
C SER A 113 -8.39 29.84 -20.72
N ILE A 114 -7.90 28.60 -20.57
CA ILE A 114 -8.75 27.46 -20.20
C ILE A 114 -9.53 27.72 -18.90
N GLY A 115 -8.96 28.54 -18.00
CA GLY A 115 -9.59 28.95 -16.73
C GLY A 115 -10.87 29.78 -16.90
N TYR A 116 -11.19 30.23 -18.12
CA TYR A 116 -12.44 30.90 -18.44
C TYR A 116 -13.63 29.95 -18.65
N LEU A 117 -13.38 28.65 -18.81
CA LEU A 117 -14.43 27.63 -18.98
C LEU A 117 -15.12 27.31 -17.64
N LYS A 118 -15.94 28.24 -17.14
CA LYS A 118 -16.56 28.15 -15.80
C LYS A 118 -17.53 26.99 -15.63
N SER A 119 -18.14 26.51 -16.72
CA SER A 119 -19.08 25.38 -16.71
C SER A 119 -18.42 24.04 -17.01
N LEU A 120 -17.09 23.99 -17.18
CA LEU A 120 -16.41 22.74 -17.49
C LEU A 120 -16.54 21.78 -16.31
N GLU A 121 -17.10 20.60 -16.56
CA GLU A 121 -17.32 19.56 -15.56
C GLU A 121 -16.32 18.41 -15.71
N ILE A 122 -15.90 18.11 -16.95
CA ILE A 122 -14.96 17.03 -17.25
C ILE A 122 -13.84 17.54 -18.15
N LEU A 123 -12.59 17.35 -17.71
CA LEU A 123 -11.39 17.57 -18.50
C LEU A 123 -10.57 16.28 -18.52
N ASN A 124 -10.44 15.67 -19.70
CA ASN A 124 -9.63 14.47 -19.87
C ASN A 124 -8.46 14.76 -20.80
N VAL A 125 -7.24 14.74 -20.26
CA VAL A 125 -5.97 14.87 -21.01
C VAL A 125 -5.11 13.60 -20.84
N SER A 126 -5.73 12.46 -20.55
CA SER A 126 -5.01 11.20 -20.34
C SER A 126 -4.26 10.75 -21.59
N ASP A 127 -3.15 10.03 -21.41
CA ASP A 127 -2.32 9.48 -22.49
C ASP A 127 -1.73 10.56 -23.43
N CYS A 128 -1.68 11.81 -22.99
CA CYS A 128 -0.97 12.89 -23.66
C CYS A 128 0.48 12.91 -23.17
N SER A 129 1.31 12.01 -23.71
CA SER A 129 2.68 11.76 -23.22
C SER A 129 3.63 12.96 -23.29
N LYS A 130 3.26 14.02 -24.01
CA LYS A 130 4.02 15.29 -24.11
C LYS A 130 3.45 16.41 -23.23
N PHE A 131 2.37 16.17 -22.50
CA PHE A 131 1.74 17.16 -21.62
C PHE A 131 2.61 17.36 -20.38
N GLU A 132 3.23 18.53 -20.24
CA GLU A 132 4.24 18.77 -19.19
C GLU A 132 3.78 19.72 -18.09
N ASN A 133 2.86 20.64 -18.38
CA ASN A 133 2.43 21.66 -17.43
C ASN A 133 0.91 21.84 -17.46
N PHE A 134 0.31 21.92 -16.28
CA PHE A 134 -1.07 22.38 -16.12
C PHE A 134 -1.08 23.91 -15.96
N PRO A 135 -2.04 24.63 -16.56
CA PRO A 135 -2.03 26.10 -16.56
C PRO A 135 -2.26 26.68 -15.17
N GLU A 136 -1.57 27.80 -14.86
CA GLU A 136 -1.65 28.51 -13.57
C GLU A 136 -3.07 28.96 -13.26
N LYS A 137 -3.84 29.32 -14.29
CA LYS A 137 -5.26 29.69 -14.14
C LYS A 137 -6.22 28.50 -14.18
N GLY A 138 -5.74 27.25 -14.18
CA GLY A 138 -6.58 26.06 -14.22
C GLY A 138 -7.54 25.93 -13.02
N GLY A 139 -7.14 26.42 -11.84
CA GLY A 139 -7.98 26.53 -10.63
C GLY A 139 -9.26 27.37 -10.76
N ASN A 140 -9.40 28.11 -11.86
CA ASN A 140 -10.55 28.97 -12.12
C ASN A 140 -11.77 28.22 -12.68
N MET A 141 -11.63 26.94 -13.05
CA MET A 141 -12.71 26.09 -13.56
C MET A 141 -13.56 25.52 -12.41
N LYS A 142 -14.33 26.39 -11.73
CA LYS A 142 -15.03 26.05 -10.46
C LYS A 142 -16.05 24.92 -10.54
N SER A 143 -16.56 24.61 -11.74
CA SER A 143 -17.49 23.49 -11.95
C SER A 143 -16.80 22.16 -12.24
N LEU A 144 -15.45 22.11 -12.30
CA LEU A 144 -14.72 20.92 -12.70
C LEU A 144 -14.90 19.83 -11.63
N LYS A 145 -15.39 18.67 -12.08
CA LYS A 145 -15.73 17.51 -11.27
C LYS A 145 -14.73 16.38 -11.46
N GLU A 146 -14.28 16.20 -12.70
CA GLU A 146 -13.37 15.12 -13.10
C GLU A 146 -12.19 15.68 -13.89
N LEU A 147 -10.98 15.40 -13.40
CA LEU A 147 -9.72 15.72 -14.07
C LEU A 147 -8.87 14.44 -14.18
N SER A 148 -8.58 14.01 -15.41
CA SER A 148 -7.61 12.94 -15.66
C SER A 148 -6.40 13.47 -16.40
N LEU A 149 -5.23 13.31 -15.76
CA LEU A 149 -3.88 13.60 -16.21
C LEU A 149 -3.06 12.32 -16.39
N LYS A 150 -3.70 11.15 -16.31
CA LYS A 150 -3.06 9.83 -16.39
C LYS A 150 -2.12 9.70 -17.59
N ASN A 151 -0.98 9.03 -17.42
CA ASN A 151 0.00 8.77 -18.48
C ASN A 151 0.51 10.06 -19.17
N THR A 152 0.69 11.16 -18.42
CA THR A 152 1.28 12.42 -18.94
C THR A 152 2.72 12.61 -18.42
N ALA A 153 3.42 13.61 -18.97
CA ALA A 153 4.77 13.97 -18.56
C ALA A 153 4.79 15.11 -17.51
N ILE A 154 3.65 15.35 -16.85
CA ILE A 154 3.49 16.44 -15.88
C ILE A 154 4.46 16.30 -14.71
N LYS A 155 5.05 17.42 -14.28
CA LYS A 155 6.06 17.44 -13.21
C LYS A 155 5.49 17.92 -11.87
N ASP A 156 4.56 18.86 -11.94
CA ASP A 156 3.89 19.50 -10.80
C ASP A 156 2.49 19.96 -11.22
N LEU A 157 1.71 20.38 -10.22
CA LEU A 157 0.46 21.10 -10.41
C LEU A 157 0.58 22.47 -9.75
N PRO A 158 0.02 23.53 -10.34
CA PRO A 158 0.00 24.84 -9.70
C PRO A 158 -0.86 24.81 -8.44
N ASP A 159 -0.53 25.64 -7.46
CA ASP A 159 -1.29 25.76 -6.21
C ASP A 159 -2.77 26.09 -6.44
N SER A 160 -3.09 26.76 -7.56
CA SER A 160 -4.47 27.07 -7.94
C SER A 160 -5.34 25.83 -8.13
N ILE A 161 -4.77 24.64 -8.35
CA ILE A 161 -5.56 23.39 -8.42
C ILE A 161 -6.37 23.16 -7.13
N GLY A 162 -5.87 23.64 -6.00
CA GLY A 162 -6.55 23.60 -4.72
C GLY A 162 -7.90 24.31 -4.72
N ASP A 163 -8.10 25.29 -5.62
CA ASP A 163 -9.33 26.07 -5.69
C ASP A 163 -10.45 25.39 -6.49
N LEU A 164 -10.26 24.15 -6.95
CA LEU A 164 -11.26 23.34 -7.64
C LEU A 164 -12.21 22.65 -6.64
N GLU A 165 -13.07 23.44 -6.01
CA GLU A 165 -13.94 22.99 -4.91
C GLU A 165 -14.95 21.88 -5.31
N SER A 166 -15.33 21.79 -6.58
CA SER A 166 -16.25 20.77 -7.10
C SER A 166 -15.57 19.45 -7.52
N LEU A 167 -14.23 19.40 -7.51
CA LEU A 167 -13.48 18.27 -8.04
C LEU A 167 -13.65 17.08 -7.10
N TRP A 168 -14.25 15.99 -7.60
CA TRP A 168 -14.43 14.75 -6.84
C TRP A 168 -13.48 13.63 -7.28
N PHE A 169 -12.93 13.73 -8.49
CA PHE A 169 -12.02 12.76 -9.09
C PHE A 169 -10.78 13.44 -9.68
N LEU A 170 -9.60 13.04 -9.20
CA LEU A 170 -8.30 13.44 -9.74
C LEU A 170 -7.44 12.20 -10.02
N ASP A 171 -7.00 12.05 -11.26
CA ASP A 171 -6.18 10.91 -11.69
C ASP A 171 -4.84 11.38 -12.28
N LEU A 172 -3.75 11.06 -11.57
CA LEU A 172 -2.35 11.28 -11.94
C LEU A 172 -1.59 9.94 -12.12
N THR A 173 -2.31 8.84 -12.32
CA THR A 173 -1.74 7.50 -12.53
C THR A 173 -0.64 7.54 -13.60
N ASN A 174 0.49 6.88 -13.35
CA ASN A 174 1.61 6.77 -14.29
C ASN A 174 2.24 8.11 -14.72
N CYS A 175 2.05 9.19 -13.97
CA CYS A 175 2.78 10.45 -14.17
C CYS A 175 4.19 10.33 -13.58
N SER A 176 5.05 9.53 -14.23
CA SER A 176 6.39 9.16 -13.74
C SER A 176 7.36 10.32 -13.44
N LYS A 177 7.05 11.55 -13.88
CA LYS A 177 7.83 12.77 -13.59
C LYS A 177 7.21 13.64 -12.50
N PHE A 178 6.03 13.30 -11.99
CA PHE A 178 5.33 14.07 -10.98
C PHE A 178 5.99 13.88 -9.62
N GLU A 179 6.62 14.93 -9.09
CA GLU A 179 7.45 14.82 -7.87
C GLU A 179 6.79 15.40 -6.62
N LYS A 180 5.82 16.30 -6.76
CA LYS A 180 5.25 17.07 -5.64
C LYS A 180 3.76 17.32 -5.84
N PHE A 181 2.99 17.10 -4.79
CA PHE A 181 1.61 17.55 -4.71
C PHE A 181 1.56 18.99 -4.16
N PRO A 182 0.68 19.87 -4.66
CA PRO A 182 0.66 21.28 -4.28
C PRO A 182 0.23 21.50 -2.83
N GLU A 183 0.80 22.52 -2.18
CA GLU A 183 0.57 22.84 -0.76
C GLU A 183 -0.89 23.21 -0.48
N LYS A 184 -1.57 23.83 -1.46
CA LYS A 184 -3.01 24.15 -1.35
C LYS A 184 -3.94 23.02 -1.78
N GLY A 185 -3.42 21.83 -2.08
CA GLY A 185 -4.21 20.68 -2.51
C GLY A 185 -5.29 20.26 -1.51
N GLY A 186 -5.09 20.52 -0.21
CA GLY A 186 -6.09 20.29 0.86
C GLY A 186 -7.38 21.11 0.77
N ASN A 187 -7.46 22.09 -0.14
CA ASN A 187 -8.65 22.91 -0.33
C ASN A 187 -9.72 22.25 -1.22
N MET A 188 -9.41 21.13 -1.89
CA MET A 188 -10.36 20.40 -2.73
C MET A 188 -11.37 19.60 -1.89
N LYS A 189 -12.28 20.29 -1.20
CA LYS A 189 -13.19 19.70 -0.20
C LYS A 189 -14.14 18.63 -0.72
N SER A 190 -14.42 18.60 -2.02
CA SER A 190 -15.24 17.56 -2.65
C SER A 190 -14.47 16.34 -3.12
N LEU A 191 -13.13 16.32 -3.01
CA LEU A 191 -12.30 15.26 -3.58
C LEU A 191 -12.58 13.94 -2.88
N ARG A 192 -12.98 12.91 -3.63
CA ARG A 192 -13.30 11.57 -3.14
C ARG A 192 -12.30 10.51 -3.60
N VAL A 193 -11.74 10.70 -4.79
CA VAL A 193 -10.82 9.74 -5.41
C VAL A 193 -9.57 10.47 -5.89
N LEU A 194 -8.43 10.05 -5.37
CA LEU A 194 -7.11 10.55 -5.76
C LEU A 194 -6.19 9.37 -6.13
N TYR A 195 -5.87 9.26 -7.43
CA TYR A 195 -4.86 8.33 -7.92
C TYR A 195 -3.54 9.05 -8.12
N LEU A 196 -2.50 8.60 -7.43
CA LEU A 196 -1.11 9.05 -7.54
C LEU A 196 -0.16 7.88 -7.81
N ASN A 197 -0.68 6.68 -8.09
CA ASN A 197 0.15 5.49 -8.29
C ASN A 197 1.06 5.63 -9.51
N ASP A 198 2.24 5.00 -9.43
CA ASP A 198 3.28 5.05 -10.45
C ASP A 198 3.79 6.49 -10.74
N THR A 199 3.87 7.34 -9.71
CA THR A 199 4.47 8.68 -9.78
C THR A 199 5.84 8.74 -9.09
N ALA A 200 6.56 9.85 -9.27
CA ALA A 200 7.85 10.10 -8.62
C ALA A 200 7.74 10.85 -7.29
N ILE A 201 6.53 10.93 -6.72
CA ILE A 201 6.24 11.69 -5.52
C ILE A 201 7.03 11.16 -4.32
N LYS A 202 7.57 12.07 -3.51
CA LYS A 202 8.42 11.75 -2.35
C LYS A 202 7.69 11.89 -1.02
N ASP A 203 6.78 12.83 -0.95
CA ASP A 203 5.97 13.19 0.21
C ASP A 203 4.63 13.80 -0.24
N LEU A 204 3.71 13.93 0.70
CA LEU A 204 2.49 14.71 0.54
C LEU A 204 2.52 15.86 1.54
N PRO A 205 2.01 17.05 1.18
CA PRO A 205 1.89 18.15 2.13
C PRO A 205 0.90 17.80 3.24
N ASP A 206 1.09 18.38 4.42
CA ASP A 206 0.19 18.17 5.57
C ASP A 206 -1.26 18.58 5.26
N SER A 207 -1.46 19.50 4.32
CA SER A 207 -2.80 19.92 3.86
C SER A 207 -3.61 18.78 3.24
N ILE A 208 -2.99 17.69 2.78
CA ILE A 208 -3.74 16.52 2.30
C ILE A 208 -4.67 15.96 3.38
N GLY A 209 -4.32 16.14 4.66
CA GLY A 209 -5.16 15.78 5.80
C GLY A 209 -6.51 16.50 5.82
N ASP A 210 -6.61 17.67 5.19
CA ASP A 210 -7.82 18.50 5.18
C ASP A 210 -8.84 18.06 4.12
N LEU A 211 -8.56 16.98 3.37
CA LEU A 211 -9.47 16.36 2.41
C LEU A 211 -10.49 15.44 3.11
N GLU A 212 -11.44 16.06 3.83
CA GLU A 212 -12.42 15.33 4.66
C GLU A 212 -13.33 14.38 3.87
N SER A 213 -13.58 14.66 2.58
CA SER A 213 -14.39 13.83 1.68
C SER A 213 -13.62 12.70 1.00
N LEU A 214 -12.29 12.61 1.16
CA LEU A 214 -11.49 11.64 0.43
C LEU A 214 -11.83 10.22 0.87
N GLU A 215 -12.25 9.39 -0.07
CA GLU A 215 -12.65 8.00 0.18
C GLU A 215 -11.56 7.00 -0.28
N PHE A 216 -10.81 7.36 -1.33
CA PHE A 216 -9.81 6.51 -1.96
C PHE A 216 -8.53 7.29 -2.26
N LEU A 217 -7.41 6.83 -1.71
CA LEU A 217 -6.07 7.34 -1.99
C LEU A 217 -5.16 6.19 -2.41
N ASP A 218 -4.59 6.29 -3.60
CA ASP A 218 -3.66 5.30 -4.14
C ASP A 218 -2.30 5.93 -4.44
N LEU A 219 -1.29 5.49 -3.69
CA LEU A 219 0.12 5.85 -3.81
C LEU A 219 0.96 4.60 -4.17
N SER A 220 0.32 3.55 -4.73
CA SER A 220 1.01 2.32 -5.09
C SER A 220 2.15 2.60 -6.07
N ASP A 221 3.25 1.87 -5.96
CA ASP A 221 4.38 1.92 -6.88
C ASP A 221 5.09 3.30 -6.92
N CYS A 222 4.79 4.19 -5.98
CA CYS A 222 5.56 5.42 -5.70
C CYS A 222 6.85 5.08 -4.94
N SER A 223 7.81 4.47 -5.64
CA SER A 223 9.06 3.93 -5.06
C SER A 223 9.93 4.93 -4.28
N LYS A 224 9.73 6.24 -4.44
CA LYS A 224 10.44 7.30 -3.71
C LYS A 224 9.66 7.86 -2.52
N PHE A 225 8.42 7.42 -2.30
CA PHE A 225 7.56 7.92 -1.22
C PHE A 225 8.02 7.36 0.12
N GLU A 226 8.53 8.22 1.01
CA GLU A 226 9.18 7.79 2.26
C GLU A 226 8.35 8.05 3.52
N LYS A 227 7.42 9.01 3.48
CA LYS A 227 6.70 9.48 4.66
C LYS A 227 5.26 9.84 4.32
N PHE A 228 4.34 9.36 5.15
CA PHE A 228 2.96 9.82 5.14
C PHE A 228 2.81 11.05 6.07
N PRO A 229 2.00 12.06 5.71
CA PRO A 229 1.93 13.31 6.46
C PRO A 229 1.30 13.16 7.85
N GLU A 230 1.76 13.96 8.81
CA GLU A 230 1.35 13.85 10.23
C GLU A 230 -0.14 14.17 10.41
N LYS A 231 -0.70 15.05 9.58
CA LYS A 231 -2.15 15.34 9.58
C LYS A 231 -3.00 14.35 8.76
N GLY A 232 -2.41 13.30 8.21
CA GLY A 232 -3.12 12.32 7.38
C GLY A 232 -4.31 11.64 8.08
N GLY A 233 -4.29 11.54 9.41
CA GLY A 233 -5.41 11.04 10.22
C GLY A 233 -6.70 11.88 10.20
N ASN A 234 -6.68 13.08 9.62
CA ASN A 234 -7.83 13.96 9.52
C ASN A 234 -8.80 13.58 8.38
N MET A 235 -8.38 12.70 7.46
CA MET A 235 -9.21 12.22 6.34
C MET A 235 -10.29 11.21 6.82
N LYS A 236 -11.30 11.68 7.56
CA LYS A 236 -12.29 10.82 8.25
C LYS A 236 -13.11 9.92 7.32
N SER A 237 -13.27 10.31 6.06
CA SER A 237 -14.00 9.52 5.05
C SER A 237 -13.13 8.47 4.35
N LEU A 238 -11.82 8.41 4.62
CA LEU A 238 -10.91 7.55 3.88
C LEU A 238 -11.23 6.08 4.16
N LYS A 239 -11.63 5.37 3.12
CA LYS A 239 -12.06 3.97 3.16
C LYS A 239 -10.96 3.03 2.71
N LYS A 240 -10.16 3.46 1.74
CA LYS A 240 -9.08 2.68 1.14
C LYS A 240 -7.83 3.53 1.00
N LEU A 241 -6.72 2.99 1.49
CA LEU A 241 -5.38 3.54 1.33
C LEU A 241 -4.46 2.46 0.79
N SER A 242 -3.87 2.71 -0.38
CA SER A 242 -2.79 1.87 -0.91
C SER A 242 -1.47 2.64 -0.89
N LEU A 243 -0.48 2.06 -0.20
CA LEU A 243 0.91 2.49 -0.12
C LEU A 243 1.83 1.39 -0.66
N LYS A 244 1.29 0.41 -1.38
CA LYS A 244 2.01 -0.76 -1.90
C LYS A 244 3.27 -0.33 -2.65
N ASN A 245 4.38 -1.05 -2.45
CA ASN A 245 5.64 -0.84 -3.16
C ASN A 245 6.16 0.62 -3.06
N THR A 246 6.05 1.21 -1.87
CA THR A 246 6.65 2.51 -1.54
C THR A 246 7.89 2.34 -0.64
N ALA A 247 8.67 3.41 -0.46
CA ALA A 247 9.83 3.43 0.42
C ALA A 247 9.49 3.80 1.88
N ILE A 248 8.21 3.75 2.25
CA ILE A 248 7.73 4.18 3.57
C ILE A 248 8.32 3.31 4.68
N LYS A 249 8.78 3.97 5.76
CA LYS A 249 9.44 3.30 6.90
C LYS A 249 8.51 3.11 8.09
N ASP A 250 7.64 4.07 8.32
CA ASP A 250 6.62 4.06 9.36
C ASP A 250 5.41 4.90 8.94
N LEU A 251 4.33 4.75 9.70
CA LEU A 251 3.12 5.56 9.57
C LEU A 251 3.01 6.50 10.78
N PRO A 252 2.52 7.74 10.60
CA PRO A 252 2.29 8.67 11.70
C PRO A 252 1.22 8.12 12.64
N TYR A 253 1.26 8.53 13.91
CA TYR A 253 0.28 8.07 14.92
C TYR A 253 -1.17 8.38 14.52
N SER A 254 -1.38 9.47 13.79
CA SER A 254 -2.69 9.93 13.31
C SER A 254 -3.37 8.96 12.34
N ILE A 255 -2.62 8.04 11.69
CA ILE A 255 -3.23 7.04 10.78
C ILE A 255 -4.33 6.21 11.47
N ARG A 256 -4.24 6.11 12.80
CA ARG A 256 -5.19 5.37 13.63
C ARG A 256 -6.51 6.09 13.88
N ASP A 257 -6.59 7.36 13.50
CA ASP A 257 -7.80 8.18 13.58
C ASP A 257 -8.66 8.10 12.31
N LEU A 258 -8.24 7.29 11.33
CA LEU A 258 -8.99 6.94 10.12
C LEU A 258 -10.08 5.91 10.45
N GLU A 259 -11.16 6.36 11.06
CA GLU A 259 -12.23 5.46 11.56
C GLU A 259 -12.97 4.70 10.46
N SER A 260 -13.02 5.25 9.24
CA SER A 260 -13.69 4.64 8.07
C SER A 260 -12.80 3.69 7.26
N LEU A 261 -11.50 3.61 7.57
CA LEU A 261 -10.53 2.86 6.78
C LEU A 261 -10.77 1.37 6.95
N TRP A 262 -11.21 0.72 5.88
CA TRP A 262 -11.43 -0.73 5.87
C TRP A 262 -10.37 -1.50 5.09
N PHE A 263 -9.62 -0.82 4.21
CA PHE A 263 -8.54 -1.40 3.41
C PHE A 263 -7.25 -0.59 3.55
N LEU A 264 -6.18 -1.26 3.97
CA LEU A 264 -4.82 -0.71 4.01
C LEU A 264 -3.83 -1.68 3.36
N ASP A 265 -3.21 -1.25 2.26
CA ASP A 265 -2.17 -2.02 1.57
C ASP A 265 -0.79 -1.38 1.74
N LEU A 266 0.10 -2.09 2.44
CA LEU A 266 1.52 -1.79 2.64
C LEU A 266 2.39 -2.90 2.04
N SER A 267 1.85 -3.72 1.14
CA SER A 267 2.59 -4.83 0.52
C SER A 267 3.82 -4.29 -0.21
N ASP A 268 4.91 -5.05 -0.21
CA ASP A 268 6.17 -4.72 -0.87
C ASP A 268 6.85 -3.44 -0.34
N CYS A 269 6.40 -2.87 0.79
CA CYS A 269 7.11 -1.82 1.52
C CYS A 269 8.28 -2.40 2.33
N SER A 270 9.35 -2.77 1.63
CA SER A 270 10.51 -3.48 2.20
C SER A 270 11.22 -2.78 3.36
N LYS A 271 11.02 -1.46 3.55
CA LYS A 271 11.59 -0.68 4.66
C LYS A 271 10.63 -0.45 5.83
N PHE A 272 9.40 -0.95 5.74
CA PHE A 272 8.38 -0.74 6.77
C PHE A 272 8.61 -1.69 7.95
N GLU A 273 9.09 -1.16 9.08
CA GLU A 273 9.56 -1.97 10.21
C GLU A 273 8.59 -2.11 11.38
N LYS A 274 7.70 -1.13 11.54
CA LYS A 274 6.82 -1.04 12.72
C LYS A 274 5.47 -0.47 12.34
N PHE A 275 4.44 -1.07 12.90
CA PHE A 275 3.13 -0.42 12.96
C PHE A 275 3.13 0.56 14.15
N PRO A 276 2.46 1.72 14.09
CA PRO A 276 2.34 2.61 15.26
C PRO A 276 1.82 1.84 16.48
N GLU A 277 2.24 2.21 17.71
CA GLU A 277 1.99 1.43 18.95
C GLU A 277 0.99 2.07 19.95
N LYS A 278 0.92 3.40 20.13
CA LYS A 278 0.10 4.09 21.17
C LYS A 278 -1.05 4.97 20.64
N GLY A 279 -2.26 4.82 21.21
CA GLY A 279 -3.48 5.63 20.93
C GLY A 279 -4.17 5.45 19.55
N GLY A 280 -5.50 5.46 19.47
CA GLY A 280 -6.29 5.39 18.21
C GLY A 280 -6.87 3.99 17.88
N ASN A 281 -8.01 3.95 17.19
CA ASN A 281 -8.80 2.73 16.96
C ASN A 281 -9.29 2.71 15.49
N MET A 282 -8.58 1.98 14.60
CA MET A 282 -9.02 1.73 13.22
C MET A 282 -10.16 0.69 13.25
N LYS A 283 -11.31 1.11 13.78
CA LYS A 283 -12.43 0.23 14.10
C LYS A 283 -12.97 -0.48 12.86
N SER A 284 -12.87 0.13 11.68
CA SER A 284 -13.44 -0.44 10.45
C SER A 284 -12.45 -1.28 9.65
N LEU A 285 -11.20 -1.45 10.09
CA LEU A 285 -10.17 -2.12 9.31
C LEU A 285 -10.50 -3.60 9.12
N MET A 286 -10.74 -4.00 7.86
CA MET A 286 -11.13 -5.36 7.45
C MET A 286 -10.02 -6.08 6.69
N ASP A 287 -9.28 -5.38 5.83
CA ASP A 287 -8.18 -5.93 5.04
C ASP A 287 -6.90 -5.13 5.30
N LEU A 288 -5.93 -5.77 5.93
CA LEU A 288 -4.59 -5.25 6.17
C LEU A 288 -3.56 -6.11 5.45
N ARG A 289 -2.84 -5.51 4.50
CA ARG A 289 -1.80 -6.20 3.74
C ARG A 289 -0.44 -5.62 4.08
N LEU A 290 0.46 -6.48 4.52
CA LEU A 290 1.82 -6.18 4.95
C LEU A 290 2.82 -7.12 4.28
N LYS A 291 2.43 -7.79 3.19
CA LYS A 291 3.27 -8.77 2.49
C LYS A 291 4.62 -8.15 2.14
N ASN A 292 5.73 -8.88 2.29
CA ASN A 292 7.08 -8.45 1.91
C ASN A 292 7.53 -7.13 2.60
N THR A 293 7.09 -6.90 3.84
CA THR A 293 7.57 -5.80 4.70
C THR A 293 8.61 -6.28 5.70
N ALA A 294 9.44 -5.37 6.21
CA ALA A 294 10.41 -5.63 7.27
C ALA A 294 9.81 -5.53 8.69
N ILE A 295 8.49 -5.72 8.81
CA ILE A 295 7.80 -5.55 10.09
C ILE A 295 8.34 -6.54 11.12
N LYS A 296 8.76 -6.07 12.30
CA LYS A 296 9.39 -6.91 13.34
C LYS A 296 8.41 -7.41 14.39
N ASP A 297 7.35 -6.64 14.63
CA ASP A 297 6.31 -6.94 15.60
C ASP A 297 4.96 -6.43 15.08
N LEU A 298 3.89 -7.18 15.37
CA LEU A 298 2.53 -6.68 15.21
C LEU A 298 2.20 -5.74 16.39
N PRO A 299 1.39 -4.69 16.17
CA PRO A 299 1.04 -3.77 17.24
C PRO A 299 0.33 -4.51 18.38
N ASN A 300 0.68 -4.21 19.64
CA ASN A 300 0.06 -4.85 20.82
C ASN A 300 -1.48 -4.71 20.86
N ASN A 301 -2.02 -3.72 20.14
CA ASN A 301 -3.45 -3.46 19.98
C ASN A 301 -4.05 -4.07 18.71
N ILE A 302 -3.39 -5.01 18.02
CA ILE A 302 -3.98 -5.71 16.87
C ILE A 302 -5.25 -6.47 17.27
N SER A 303 -5.34 -6.90 18.53
CA SER A 303 -6.55 -7.44 19.17
C SER A 303 -7.72 -6.44 19.22
N GLY A 304 -7.42 -5.13 19.10
CA GLY A 304 -8.39 -4.05 18.99
C GLY A 304 -9.01 -3.90 17.60
N LEU A 305 -8.42 -4.50 16.55
CA LEU A 305 -8.96 -4.54 15.20
C LEU A 305 -10.06 -5.62 15.09
N LYS A 306 -11.18 -5.39 15.78
CA LYS A 306 -12.27 -6.38 15.94
C LYS A 306 -12.91 -6.86 14.64
N PHE A 307 -12.79 -6.06 13.58
CA PHE A 307 -13.38 -6.34 12.27
C PHE A 307 -12.37 -6.80 11.23
N LEU A 308 -11.12 -7.08 11.63
CA LEU A 308 -10.09 -7.54 10.71
C LEU A 308 -10.43 -8.95 10.21
N GLU A 309 -10.77 -9.04 8.93
CA GLU A 309 -11.10 -10.31 8.25
C GLU A 309 -9.88 -10.88 7.53
N THR A 310 -9.06 -10.01 6.94
CA THR A 310 -7.88 -10.38 6.17
C THR A 310 -6.63 -9.69 6.72
N LEU A 311 -5.62 -10.51 7.04
CA LEU A 311 -4.28 -10.06 7.41
C LEU A 311 -3.25 -10.82 6.56
N ASN A 312 -2.59 -10.12 5.64
CA ASN A 312 -1.57 -10.71 4.78
C ASN A 312 -0.16 -10.35 5.27
N LEU A 313 0.58 -11.34 5.79
CA LEU A 313 1.95 -11.22 6.31
C LEU A 313 2.97 -12.02 5.49
N GLY A 314 2.63 -12.42 4.26
CA GLY A 314 3.52 -13.26 3.46
C GLY A 314 4.86 -12.59 3.21
N GLY A 315 5.98 -13.31 3.34
CA GLY A 315 7.31 -12.74 3.12
C GLY A 315 7.82 -11.77 4.19
N CYS A 316 7.16 -11.62 5.35
CA CYS A 316 7.68 -10.86 6.50
C CYS A 316 8.65 -11.72 7.33
N SER A 317 9.89 -11.92 6.88
CA SER A 317 10.89 -12.75 7.60
C SER A 317 11.19 -12.24 9.00
N ASP A 318 11.36 -10.92 9.15
CA ASP A 318 11.83 -10.28 10.38
C ASP A 318 10.80 -10.39 11.52
N LEU A 319 9.51 -10.41 11.17
CA LEU A 319 8.41 -10.65 12.10
C LEU A 319 8.56 -12.01 12.79
N TRP A 320 8.89 -13.04 12.00
CA TRP A 320 9.01 -14.40 12.50
C TRP A 320 10.21 -14.55 13.43
N GLU A 321 11.35 -13.92 13.10
CA GLU A 321 12.49 -13.87 14.01
C GLU A 321 12.16 -13.16 15.33
N GLY A 322 11.48 -12.00 15.27
CA GLY A 322 11.06 -11.24 16.45
C GLY A 322 10.13 -12.04 17.36
N LEU A 323 9.12 -12.69 16.79
CA LEU A 323 8.18 -13.55 17.52
C LEU A 323 8.88 -14.73 18.19
N ILE A 324 9.81 -15.39 17.51
CA ILE A 324 10.59 -16.50 18.08
C ILE A 324 11.46 -16.02 19.24
N ARG A 325 12.18 -14.90 19.07
CA ARG A 325 13.00 -14.31 20.14
C ARG A 325 12.15 -13.98 21.37
N ARG A 326 10.95 -13.43 21.20
CA ARG A 326 10.01 -13.13 22.31
C ARG A 326 9.51 -14.41 22.98
N LEU A 327 9.16 -15.44 22.21
CA LEU A 327 8.76 -16.74 22.74
C LEU A 327 9.88 -17.36 23.58
N ILE A 328 11.12 -17.37 23.07
CA ILE A 328 12.31 -17.86 23.80
C ILE A 328 12.52 -17.07 25.09
N ARG A 329 12.50 -15.72 25.04
CA ARG A 329 12.63 -14.88 26.25
C ARG A 329 11.53 -15.15 27.28
N SER A 330 10.29 -15.29 26.84
CA SER A 330 9.16 -15.58 27.74
C SER A 330 9.27 -16.96 28.38
N ALA A 331 9.80 -17.94 27.64
CA ALA A 331 10.04 -19.29 28.16
C ALA A 331 11.18 -19.31 29.18
N LEU A 332 12.23 -18.51 28.97
CA LEU A 332 13.38 -18.40 29.88
C LEU A 332 13.10 -17.51 31.12
N ALA A 333 12.08 -16.65 31.08
CA ALA A 333 11.71 -15.76 32.18
C ALA A 333 10.87 -16.42 33.29
N LEU A 334 10.51 -17.71 33.15
CA LEU A 334 9.83 -18.47 34.20
C LEU A 334 10.87 -18.98 35.22
N PRO A 335 10.78 -18.62 36.51
CA PRO A 335 11.69 -19.17 37.51
C PRO A 335 11.48 -20.71 37.62
N PRO A 336 12.55 -21.51 37.75
CA PRO A 336 12.48 -22.99 37.80
C PRO A 336 11.60 -23.58 38.91
N ARG A 337 11.08 -22.77 39.83
CA ARG A 337 10.40 -23.18 41.06
C ARG A 337 8.87 -22.99 41.07
N LEU A 338 8.26 -22.48 39.99
CA LEU A 338 6.80 -22.26 39.91
C LEU A 338 6.05 -23.31 39.07
N VAL A 339 6.62 -24.50 38.92
CA VAL A 339 5.96 -25.64 38.27
C VAL A 339 5.78 -26.76 39.30
N GLU A 340 4.99 -26.47 40.33
CA GLU A 340 4.31 -27.54 41.06
C GLU A 340 3.17 -28.06 40.19
N ILE A 341 3.40 -29.23 39.63
CA ILE A 341 2.50 -29.97 38.76
C ILE A 341 1.33 -30.47 39.62
N HIS A 342 0.19 -29.77 39.57
CA HIS A 342 -1.08 -30.44 39.78
C HIS A 342 -1.60 -30.94 38.43
N ASN A 343 -1.91 -32.23 38.41
CA ASN A 343 -2.13 -33.10 37.27
C ASN A 343 -3.44 -32.76 36.50
N ARG A 344 -3.57 -31.54 35.97
CA ARG A 344 -4.65 -31.11 35.07
C ARG A 344 -4.13 -30.09 34.04
N GLY A 345 -3.81 -30.59 32.84
CA GLY A 345 -3.75 -29.82 31.59
C GLY A 345 -2.68 -28.72 31.50
N VAL A 346 -1.51 -29.04 30.95
CA VAL A 346 -0.50 -28.04 30.57
C VAL A 346 -1.10 -27.09 29.53
N LYS A 347 -1.16 -25.78 29.84
CA LYS A 347 -1.56 -24.74 28.87
C LYS A 347 -0.41 -24.52 27.86
N CYS A 348 -0.51 -25.13 26.68
CA CYS A 348 0.33 -24.79 25.53
C CYS A 348 -0.09 -23.43 24.94
N TRP A 349 0.89 -22.60 24.58
CA TRP A 349 0.63 -21.34 23.86
C TRP A 349 0.49 -21.65 22.36
N LYS A 350 -0.67 -21.32 21.79
CA LYS A 350 -0.97 -21.54 20.36
C LYS A 350 -0.86 -20.21 19.61
N LEU A 351 0.02 -20.14 18.62
CA LEU A 351 0.09 -19.06 17.65
C LEU A 351 -0.44 -19.56 16.30
N ASN A 352 -1.50 -18.94 15.79
CA ASN A 352 -1.99 -19.20 14.43
C ASN A 352 -1.38 -18.16 13.49
N ALA A 353 -0.68 -18.61 12.46
CA ALA A 353 -0.04 -17.78 11.46
C ALA A 353 -0.46 -18.22 10.06
N VAL A 354 -0.78 -17.27 9.17
CA VAL A 354 -1.01 -17.55 7.75
C VAL A 354 0.26 -17.15 6.99
N ILE A 355 0.97 -18.13 6.43
CA ILE A 355 2.23 -17.93 5.69
C ILE A 355 2.05 -18.51 4.29
N PRO A 356 2.05 -17.70 3.21
CA PRO A 356 1.92 -18.19 1.85
C PRO A 356 3.14 -19.03 1.41
N GLU A 357 2.89 -20.05 0.58
CA GLU A 357 3.89 -21.00 0.03
C GLU A 357 5.07 -20.31 -0.69
N SER A 358 4.87 -19.10 -1.23
CA SER A 358 5.90 -18.29 -1.91
C SER A 358 6.96 -17.70 -0.98
N SER A 359 6.78 -17.80 0.34
CA SER A 359 7.72 -17.27 1.33
C SER A 359 8.96 -18.15 1.50
N GLY A 360 9.00 -19.31 0.81
CA GLY A 360 9.89 -20.39 1.18
C GLY A 360 9.48 -20.96 2.54
N ILE A 361 9.69 -22.25 2.75
CA ILE A 361 9.67 -22.74 4.12
C ILE A 361 10.94 -22.20 4.75
N LEU A 362 10.80 -21.51 5.88
CA LEU A 362 11.90 -20.90 6.64
C LEU A 362 13.06 -21.91 6.76
N GLU A 363 14.22 -21.57 6.19
CA GLU A 363 15.41 -22.43 6.04
C GLU A 363 15.90 -23.06 7.35
N TRP A 364 15.49 -22.50 8.49
CA TRP A 364 15.83 -22.97 9.84
C TRP A 364 14.91 -24.08 10.39
N ILE A 365 13.86 -24.48 9.68
CA ILE A 365 13.07 -25.67 10.04
C ILE A 365 13.85 -26.91 9.60
N ARG A 366 14.77 -27.38 10.45
CA ARG A 366 15.48 -28.64 10.17
C ARG A 366 14.50 -29.82 10.16
N TYR A 367 14.70 -30.74 9.22
CA TYR A 367 13.89 -31.93 8.93
C TYR A 367 12.55 -31.64 8.23
N HIS A 368 12.64 -31.23 6.96
CA HIS A 368 11.49 -31.23 6.05
C HIS A 368 11.25 -32.61 5.48
N ILE A 369 10.15 -33.24 5.87
CA ILE A 369 9.66 -34.45 5.22
C ILE A 369 8.32 -34.13 4.55
N LEU A 370 8.17 -34.58 3.30
CA LEU A 370 6.87 -34.56 2.62
C LEU A 370 5.90 -35.48 3.36
N GLY A 371 4.71 -34.99 3.67
CA GLY A 371 3.70 -35.75 4.40
C GLY A 371 3.37 -35.18 5.79
N SER A 372 2.63 -35.98 6.56
CA SER A 372 1.94 -35.55 7.78
C SER A 372 2.60 -36.06 9.07
N GLU A 373 3.83 -36.52 9.01
CA GLU A 373 4.56 -37.06 10.16
C GLU A 373 6.05 -36.75 10.04
N VAL A 374 6.66 -36.35 11.16
CA VAL A 374 8.08 -36.01 11.24
C VAL A 374 8.64 -36.51 12.56
N THR A 375 9.84 -37.07 12.51
CA THR A 375 10.58 -37.51 13.70
C THR A 375 11.90 -36.77 13.78
N ALA A 376 12.22 -36.22 14.95
CA ALA A 376 13.50 -35.59 15.24
C ALA A 376 14.22 -36.32 16.38
N LYS A 377 15.54 -36.46 16.27
CA LYS A 377 16.37 -37.04 17.34
C LYS A 377 16.60 -35.99 18.43
N LEU A 378 16.40 -36.38 19.69
CA LEU A 378 16.64 -35.50 20.84
C LEU A 378 18.13 -35.57 21.27
N PRO A 379 18.67 -34.49 21.86
CA PRO A 379 20.01 -34.50 22.45
C PRO A 379 20.16 -35.56 23.54
N MET A 380 21.39 -36.01 23.77
CA MET A 380 21.70 -36.89 24.90
C MET A 380 21.35 -36.17 26.21
N ASN A 381 20.59 -36.80 27.11
CA ASN A 381 20.14 -36.21 28.38
C ASN A 381 19.38 -34.87 28.25
N TRP A 382 18.67 -34.66 27.14
CA TRP A 382 17.92 -33.42 26.84
C TRP A 382 17.03 -32.89 27.98
N TYR A 383 16.51 -33.78 28.85
CA TYR A 383 15.64 -33.38 29.95
C TYR A 383 16.42 -32.70 31.10
N GLU A 384 17.67 -33.09 31.33
CA GLU A 384 18.62 -32.50 32.29
C GLU A 384 19.34 -31.28 31.72
N ASP A 385 19.42 -31.15 30.39
CA ASP A 385 20.11 -30.06 29.70
C ASP A 385 19.43 -28.70 29.94
N LEU A 386 20.02 -27.88 30.82
CA LEU A 386 19.51 -26.54 31.17
C LEU A 386 19.47 -25.59 29.97
N ASP A 387 20.28 -25.85 28.95
CA ASP A 387 20.34 -25.06 27.73
C ASP A 387 19.32 -25.54 26.68
N PHE A 388 18.52 -26.58 26.94
CA PHE A 388 17.45 -27.03 26.05
C PHE A 388 16.05 -26.70 26.61
N PRO A 389 15.45 -25.56 26.27
CA PRO A 389 14.11 -25.18 26.74
C PRO A 389 12.95 -25.98 26.12
N GLY A 390 13.11 -26.59 24.94
CA GLY A 390 12.03 -27.30 24.25
C GLY A 390 12.15 -27.28 22.73
N PHE A 391 11.05 -27.52 22.03
CA PHE A 391 11.04 -27.65 20.58
C PHE A 391 9.80 -27.00 19.95
N VAL A 392 9.96 -26.60 18.69
CA VAL A 392 8.90 -26.06 17.85
C VAL A 392 8.47 -27.12 16.84
N VAL A 393 7.17 -27.37 16.74
CA VAL A 393 6.59 -28.29 15.75
C VAL A 393 5.78 -27.49 14.74
N SER A 394 5.97 -27.73 13.45
CA SER A 394 5.24 -26.99 12.41
C SER A 394 4.71 -27.87 11.28
N CYS A 395 3.65 -27.42 10.62
CA CYS A 395 3.16 -28.03 9.38
C CYS A 395 2.56 -27.02 8.43
N VAL A 396 2.65 -27.33 7.14
CA VAL A 396 2.01 -26.64 6.03
C VAL A 396 0.80 -27.45 5.58
N TYR A 397 -0.37 -26.82 5.49
CA TYR A 397 -1.59 -27.51 5.08
C TYR A 397 -2.50 -26.69 4.17
N ARG A 398 -3.34 -27.40 3.40
CA ARG A 398 -4.40 -26.85 2.56
C ARG A 398 -5.75 -27.29 3.11
N ASP A 399 -6.60 -26.33 3.50
CA ASP A 399 -7.93 -26.63 4.06
C ASP A 399 -8.98 -26.86 2.97
N ILE A 400 -9.83 -27.88 3.15
CA ILE A 400 -11.02 -28.17 2.35
C ILE A 400 -12.26 -28.33 3.27
N HIS A 401 -12.40 -27.46 4.29
CA HIS A 401 -13.55 -27.36 5.21
C HIS A 401 -13.60 -28.35 6.40
N SER A 402 -12.50 -28.58 7.15
CA SER A 402 -12.64 -29.43 8.36
C SER A 402 -11.57 -29.28 9.46
N ARG A 403 -11.80 -29.96 10.60
CA ARG A 403 -11.02 -29.85 11.86
C ARG A 403 -9.80 -30.80 11.92
N MET A 404 -8.63 -30.25 12.21
CA MET A 404 -7.35 -30.97 12.35
C MET A 404 -6.92 -31.20 13.81
N ASN A 405 -6.47 -32.42 14.08
CA ASN A 405 -5.78 -32.85 15.30
C ASN A 405 -4.28 -32.92 15.05
N ALA A 406 -3.45 -32.51 16.00
CA ALA A 406 -2.07 -32.96 16.06
C ALA A 406 -1.88 -33.83 17.29
N VAL A 407 -1.16 -34.93 17.10
CA VAL A 407 -0.85 -35.90 18.13
C VAL A 407 0.66 -36.00 18.19
N LEU A 408 1.23 -35.50 19.29
CA LEU A 408 2.58 -35.85 19.68
C LEU A 408 2.50 -37.15 20.47
N HIS A 409 3.29 -38.14 20.08
CA HIS A 409 3.42 -39.37 20.84
C HIS A 409 4.32 -39.13 22.07
N ALA A 410 3.76 -38.36 23.03
CA ALA A 410 4.22 -38.09 24.40
C ALA A 410 3.07 -37.58 25.33
N GLY A 411 1.79 -37.73 24.93
CA GLY A 411 0.65 -37.70 25.86
C GLY A 411 -0.24 -36.44 25.98
N VAL A 412 -0.24 -35.47 25.04
CA VAL A 412 -1.09 -34.26 25.15
C VAL A 412 -1.81 -33.94 23.83
N SER A 413 -3.11 -33.59 23.91
CA SER A 413 -3.97 -33.23 22.77
C SER A 413 -4.88 -32.03 23.07
N ALA A 414 -4.93 -31.01 22.19
CA ALA A 414 -5.98 -29.97 22.20
C ALA A 414 -6.10 -29.22 20.84
N ILE A 415 -7.35 -28.87 20.43
CA ILE A 415 -7.73 -28.20 19.17
C ILE A 415 -8.75 -27.07 19.41
N VAL A 416 -8.66 -25.94 18.67
CA VAL A 416 -9.77 -25.13 18.07
C VAL A 416 -9.23 -24.33 16.84
N ILE A 417 -10.01 -24.13 15.76
CA ILE A 417 -9.66 -23.54 14.43
C ILE A 417 -10.61 -22.39 14.02
N LEU A 418 -10.12 -21.43 13.21
CA LEU A 418 -10.89 -20.51 12.32
C LEU A 418 -10.18 -20.37 10.94
N ASN A 419 -10.95 -20.22 9.84
CA ASN A 419 -10.61 -20.52 8.43
C ASN A 419 -10.29 -19.31 7.53
N ILE A 420 -9.34 -19.39 6.58
CA ILE A 420 -9.28 -18.62 5.29
C ILE A 420 -8.46 -19.38 4.19
N TRP A 421 -8.75 -19.10 2.90
CA TRP A 421 -8.43 -19.83 1.65
C TRP A 421 -6.99 -19.74 1.06
N LEU A 422 -5.94 -20.03 1.82
CA LEU A 422 -4.57 -20.23 1.28
C LEU A 422 -3.87 -21.39 2.00
N ASP A 423 -2.74 -21.88 1.46
CA ASP A 423 -1.89 -22.82 2.20
C ASP A 423 -1.41 -22.14 3.51
N GLN A 424 -1.68 -22.76 4.66
CA GLN A 424 -1.46 -22.20 6.00
C GLN A 424 -0.30 -22.90 6.71
N VAL A 425 0.35 -22.22 7.67
CA VAL A 425 1.44 -22.80 8.48
C VAL A 425 1.09 -22.77 9.96
N TRP A 426 1.06 -23.92 10.60
CA TRP A 426 0.96 -24.01 12.06
C TRP A 426 2.33 -24.09 12.69
N VAL A 427 2.49 -23.42 13.84
CA VAL A 427 3.71 -23.44 14.66
C VAL A 427 3.30 -23.63 16.12
N TRP A 428 3.77 -24.71 16.74
CA TRP A 428 3.56 -25.01 18.15
C TRP A 428 4.87 -24.96 18.92
N TRP A 429 4.87 -24.24 20.03
CA TRP A 429 5.93 -24.35 21.03
C TRP A 429 5.58 -25.41 22.07
N TYR A 430 6.48 -26.36 22.26
CA TYR A 430 6.39 -27.38 23.29
C TYR A 430 7.57 -27.24 24.24
N PRO A 431 7.35 -26.74 25.47
CA PRO A 431 8.42 -26.67 26.46
C PRO A 431 8.79 -28.10 26.89
N LYS A 432 10.09 -28.36 27.08
CA LYS A 432 10.57 -29.69 27.52
C LYS A 432 9.90 -30.17 28.81
N ILE A 433 9.49 -29.22 29.65
CA ILE A 433 8.84 -29.46 30.95
C ILE A 433 7.45 -30.09 30.80
N ALA A 434 6.81 -29.93 29.63
CA ALA A 434 5.49 -30.49 29.35
C ALA A 434 5.53 -32.00 29.06
N ILE A 435 6.72 -32.57 28.86
CA ILE A 435 6.89 -34.01 28.64
C ILE A 435 6.87 -34.71 30.00
N PRO A 436 5.98 -35.70 30.22
CA PRO A 436 5.93 -36.46 31.48
C PRO A 436 7.26 -37.15 31.80
N LYS A 437 7.62 -37.18 33.09
CA LYS A 437 8.91 -37.72 33.59
C LYS A 437 9.16 -39.17 33.16
N GLU A 438 8.11 -39.96 33.01
CA GLU A 438 8.17 -41.36 32.55
C GLU A 438 8.75 -41.54 31.12
N HIS A 439 8.77 -40.47 30.32
CA HIS A 439 9.33 -40.46 28.97
C HIS A 439 10.77 -39.91 28.90
N HIS A 440 11.30 -39.32 29.98
CA HIS A 440 12.61 -38.64 29.98
C HIS A 440 13.77 -39.61 29.71
N HIS A 441 13.69 -40.85 30.20
CA HIS A 441 14.75 -41.86 30.03
C HIS A 441 14.52 -42.85 28.86
N LYS A 442 13.36 -42.78 28.19
CA LYS A 442 12.97 -43.72 27.12
C LYS A 442 13.02 -43.09 25.73
N SER A 443 12.81 -41.78 25.63
CA SER A 443 12.65 -41.10 24.35
C SER A 443 13.97 -40.49 23.87
N THR A 444 14.63 -41.17 22.94
CA THR A 444 15.78 -40.63 22.17
C THR A 444 15.35 -39.84 20.94
N HIS A 445 14.05 -39.90 20.60
CA HIS A 445 13.45 -39.25 19.46
C HIS A 445 12.07 -38.71 19.85
N ILE A 446 11.64 -37.68 19.13
CA ILE A 446 10.29 -37.14 19.21
C ILE A 446 9.61 -37.26 17.85
N ASN A 447 8.37 -37.76 17.87
CA ASN A 447 7.56 -37.90 16.68
C ASN A 447 6.33 -36.99 16.81
N ALA A 448 6.11 -36.17 15.78
CA ALA A 448 4.91 -35.36 15.61
C ALA A 448 4.11 -35.88 14.40
N SER A 449 2.86 -36.25 14.64
CA SER A 449 1.91 -36.69 13.61
C SER A 449 0.72 -35.73 13.54
N PHE A 450 0.38 -35.32 12.32
CA PHE A 450 -0.66 -34.34 12.02
C PHE A 450 -1.82 -35.08 11.32
N LYS A 451 -2.99 -35.18 11.96
CA LYS A 451 -4.13 -35.94 11.45
C LYS A 451 -5.40 -35.10 11.41
N SER A 452 -6.00 -34.98 10.22
CA SER A 452 -7.26 -34.25 10.05
C SER A 452 -8.15 -34.91 9.01
N LYS A 453 -9.46 -34.88 9.23
CA LYS A 453 -10.41 -35.04 8.12
C LYS A 453 -10.36 -33.76 7.28
N GLY A 454 -10.37 -33.90 5.95
CA GLY A 454 -10.47 -32.83 4.93
C GLY A 454 -9.47 -31.68 4.97
N ILE A 455 -8.30 -31.87 5.62
CA ILE A 455 -7.13 -30.99 5.49
C ILE A 455 -6.00 -31.81 4.86
N ASN A 456 -5.41 -31.29 3.79
CA ASN A 456 -4.25 -31.91 3.14
C ASN A 456 -2.96 -31.33 3.74
N ILE A 457 -2.24 -32.13 4.54
CA ILE A 457 -0.91 -31.76 5.05
C ILE A 457 0.11 -31.95 3.94
N LYS A 458 0.70 -30.86 3.48
CA LYS A 458 1.74 -30.92 2.45
C LYS A 458 3.08 -31.34 3.04
N LYS A 459 3.48 -30.71 4.15
CA LYS A 459 4.82 -30.81 4.74
C LYS A 459 4.76 -30.55 6.24
N CYS A 460 5.69 -31.12 7.01
CA CYS A 460 5.86 -30.82 8.44
C CYS A 460 7.33 -30.81 8.87
N GLY A 461 7.61 -30.27 10.07
CA GLY A 461 8.97 -30.13 10.63
C GLY A 461 9.00 -30.01 12.15
N ILE A 462 10.17 -30.30 12.76
CA ILE A 462 10.45 -30.13 14.19
C ILE A 462 11.79 -29.41 14.33
N ASN A 463 11.81 -28.29 15.05
CA ASN A 463 13.04 -27.58 15.39
C ASN A 463 13.33 -27.65 16.90
N LEU A 464 14.55 -28.05 17.27
CA LEU A 464 15.02 -28.05 18.65
C LEU A 464 15.55 -26.66 18.99
N ILE A 465 15.16 -26.11 20.14
CA ILE A 465 15.55 -24.76 20.56
C ILE A 465 16.55 -24.86 21.71
N PHE A 466 17.69 -24.17 21.61
CA PHE A 466 18.69 -24.09 22.66
C PHE A 466 18.87 -22.64 23.17
N ALA A 467 19.21 -22.48 24.45
CA ALA A 467 19.45 -21.18 25.09
C ALA A 467 20.63 -20.42 24.45
N GLY A 468 21.60 -21.14 23.88
CA GLY A 468 22.75 -20.60 23.14
C GLY A 468 22.44 -20.06 21.74
N ASP A 469 21.24 -20.33 21.19
CA ASP A 469 20.85 -19.82 19.85
C ASP A 469 20.74 -18.27 19.81
N GLN A 470 20.88 -17.59 20.96
CA GLN A 470 21.03 -16.13 21.06
C GLN A 470 22.36 -15.60 20.46
N GLN A 471 23.44 -16.39 20.43
CA GLN A 471 24.79 -15.89 20.08
C GLN A 471 25.19 -16.06 18.61
N ASN A 472 24.61 -17.03 17.88
CA ASN A 472 25.06 -17.34 16.52
C ASN A 472 24.45 -16.47 15.39
N HIS A 473 23.61 -15.49 15.72
CA HIS A 473 23.01 -14.56 14.74
C HIS A 473 23.14 -13.08 15.12
N MET A 474 24.16 -12.72 15.91
CA MET A 474 24.60 -11.32 16.02
C MET A 474 25.71 -11.06 15.00
N PRO A 475 25.55 -10.15 14.02
CA PRO A 475 26.73 -9.55 13.39
C PRO A 475 27.36 -8.66 14.46
N MET A 476 28.49 -9.11 15.02
CA MET A 476 29.28 -8.26 15.90
C MET A 476 29.83 -7.10 15.07
N LEU A 477 29.46 -5.88 15.47
CA LEU A 477 30.19 -4.66 15.14
C LEU A 477 31.67 -4.88 15.48
N GLU A 478 32.52 -4.92 14.46
CA GLU A 478 33.96 -4.94 14.64
C GLU A 478 34.44 -3.61 15.25
N HIS A 479 35.26 -3.70 16.29
CA HIS A 479 36.30 -2.71 16.54
C HIS A 479 37.55 -3.39 17.10
N PRO A 480 38.73 -2.78 16.86
CA PRO A 480 39.82 -3.43 16.14
C PRO A 480 40.72 -4.28 17.02
N ARG A 481 41.30 -5.31 16.42
CA ARG A 481 42.34 -6.15 17.01
C ARG A 481 43.59 -5.31 17.26
N ASN A 482 44.01 -5.26 18.52
CA ASN A 482 45.38 -4.93 18.89
C ASN A 482 46.32 -6.04 18.40
N SER A 483 47.26 -5.69 17.52
CA SER A 483 48.55 -6.36 17.36
C SER A 483 49.61 -5.27 17.42
N GLY A 484 50.53 -5.38 18.37
CA GLY A 484 51.43 -4.30 18.78
C GLY A 484 52.56 -3.99 17.81
N ASP A 485 53.20 -2.84 18.01
CA ASP A 485 54.61 -2.77 18.40
C ASP A 485 55.00 -1.36 18.92
N ASN A 486 55.89 -1.35 19.92
CA ASN A 486 56.86 -0.34 20.38
C ASN A 486 56.55 1.18 20.42
N GLY A 487 56.79 1.79 21.60
CA GLY A 487 57.25 3.20 21.68
C GLY A 487 56.91 3.99 22.96
N SER A 488 57.80 3.91 23.97
CA SER A 488 58.21 4.98 24.92
C SER A 488 57.18 5.88 25.67
N ALA A 489 57.26 5.76 27.01
CA ALA A 489 57.34 6.83 28.02
C ALA A 489 56.20 7.86 28.16
N LEU A 490 55.51 7.84 29.32
CA LEU A 490 55.69 8.80 30.43
C LEU A 490 54.69 8.52 31.55
N GLN A 491 55.19 8.56 32.78
CA GLN A 491 54.41 8.66 34.01
C GLN A 491 53.59 9.96 34.01
N ASP A 492 52.38 9.95 34.56
CA ASP A 492 52.09 10.90 35.63
C ASP A 492 50.85 10.55 36.47
N THR A 493 50.83 11.19 37.63
CA THR A 493 50.13 10.89 38.88
C THR A 493 48.77 11.62 39.02
N ASN A 494 47.99 11.21 40.04
CA ASN A 494 46.76 11.83 40.59
C ASN A 494 45.45 11.50 39.83
N GLY A 495 44.34 11.05 40.43
CA GLY A 495 43.90 11.05 41.82
C GLY A 495 42.52 11.75 41.95
N ASN A 496 41.48 10.96 42.28
CA ASN A 496 40.08 11.34 42.60
C ASN A 496 39.19 11.79 41.40
N VAL A 497 37.88 11.57 41.30
CA VAL A 497 36.76 11.64 42.28
C VAL A 497 35.50 10.92 41.69
N HIS A 498 34.70 10.25 42.56
CA HIS A 498 33.24 9.92 42.49
C HIS A 498 32.70 8.99 41.37
N GLY A 499 31.69 8.14 41.59
CA GLY A 499 30.84 7.91 42.76
C GLY A 499 29.68 6.94 42.46
N LEU A 500 29.25 6.23 43.51
CA LEU A 500 27.89 5.77 43.83
C LEU A 500 27.13 4.85 42.84
N ILE A 501 27.04 3.56 43.20
CA ILE A 501 25.76 2.81 43.21
C ILE A 501 25.71 1.94 44.48
N LYS A 502 24.90 2.34 45.46
CA LYS A 502 24.50 1.50 46.61
C LYS A 502 22.99 1.64 46.86
N MET A 503 22.29 0.54 46.60
CA MET A 503 21.15 -0.10 47.30
C MET A 503 19.90 0.68 47.78
N MET A 504 18.82 -0.13 47.83
CA MET A 504 17.55 -0.02 48.60
C MET A 504 16.39 0.63 47.85
N ASN A 505 15.14 0.16 47.92
CA ASN A 505 14.53 -1.10 48.37
C ASN A 505 13.02 -1.02 48.01
N THR A 506 12.43 -2.19 47.78
CA THR A 506 11.03 -2.61 48.02
C THR A 506 10.05 -1.64 48.71
N THR A 507 8.79 -1.66 48.26
CA THR A 507 7.63 -1.77 49.18
C THR A 507 6.48 -2.56 48.54
N ILE A 508 5.78 -3.30 49.39
CA ILE A 508 4.86 -4.43 49.17
C ILE A 508 3.49 -4.03 49.75
N PHE A 509 2.40 -4.24 48.96
CA PHE A 509 1.01 -4.65 49.33
C PHE A 509 0.17 -3.76 50.30
N PRO A 510 -1.15 -4.02 50.59
CA PRO A 510 -2.06 -5.13 50.20
C PRO A 510 -3.55 -4.79 49.86
N ARG A 511 -4.27 -5.87 49.50
CA ARG A 511 -5.73 -6.16 49.47
C ARG A 511 -6.57 -5.75 48.27
#